data_AF-A0A7W5T9R0-F1
#
_entry.id   AF-A0A7W5T9R0-F1
#
_cell.length_a   1.000
_cell.length_b   1.000
_cell.length_c   1.000
_cell.angle_alpha   90.00
_cell.angle_beta   90.00
_cell.angle_gamma   90.00
#
_symmetry.space_group_name_H-M   'P 1'
#
loop_
_entity.id
_entity.type
_entity.pdbx_description
1 polymer ?
#
loop_
_entity_poly.entity_id
_entity_poly.type
_entity_poly.pdbx_seq_one_letter_code
_entity_poly.pdbx_strand_id
1 'polypeptide(L)'
;MTITAETSRVPGVRPELVREANEVDRLTAVEIESLLLRAITTVRALREQAGIPGSGTEDDAIVRLDIVAKGVVTFSQANISATLREVADIDRSQ
;
A
#
# COMPACT_ATOMS: atom_id res chain seq x y z
N MET A 1 -11.41 -22.15 28.36
CA MET A 1 -9.97 -22.32 28.09
C MET A 1 -9.82 -22.49 26.59
N THR A 2 -9.64 -21.37 25.85
CA THR A 2 -8.37 -20.96 25.21
C THR A 2 -7.80 -22.13 24.39
N ILE A 3 -7.67 -22.07 23.05
CA ILE A 3 -7.07 -21.02 22.23
C ILE A 3 -7.57 -21.18 20.78
N THR A 4 -8.31 -20.23 20.23
CA THR A 4 -8.48 -20.09 18.77
C THR A 4 -7.23 -19.40 18.23
N ALA A 5 -6.17 -20.17 18.04
CA ALA A 5 -5.04 -19.74 17.24
C ALA A 5 -5.35 -19.98 15.75
N GLU A 6 -6.47 -19.41 15.25
CA GLU A 6 -6.53 -19.07 13.83
C GLU A 6 -5.58 -17.90 13.66
N THR A 7 -4.33 -18.29 13.44
CA THR A 7 -3.33 -17.44 12.84
C THR A 7 -3.89 -17.13 11.45
N SER A 8 -4.74 -16.10 11.37
CA SER A 8 -5.16 -15.49 10.11
C SER A 8 -3.87 -14.96 9.50
N ARG A 9 -3.18 -15.86 8.81
CA ARG A 9 -1.97 -15.59 8.06
C ARG A 9 -2.46 -14.80 6.87
N VAL A 10 -2.68 -13.51 7.06
CA VAL A 10 -2.68 -12.57 5.97
C VAL A 10 -1.29 -12.75 5.33
N PRO A 11 -1.20 -13.34 4.13
CA PRO A 11 0.09 -13.49 3.47
C PRO A 11 0.71 -12.09 3.36
N GLY A 12 2.00 -12.00 3.64
CA GLY A 12 2.70 -10.74 3.80
C GLY A 12 2.49 -9.85 2.58
N VAL A 13 1.64 -8.83 2.72
CA VAL A 13 1.42 -7.80 1.71
C VAL A 13 2.71 -7.01 1.46
N ARG A 14 3.56 -6.87 2.49
CA ARG A 14 4.83 -6.14 2.41
C ARG A 14 5.77 -6.64 1.31
N PRO A 15 6.16 -7.93 1.24
CA PRO A 15 7.04 -8.40 0.18
C PRO A 15 6.38 -8.31 -1.21
N GLU A 16 5.06 -8.43 -1.32
CA GLU A 16 4.36 -8.33 -2.60
C GLU A 16 4.33 -6.88 -3.11
N LEU A 17 3.95 -5.91 -2.27
CA LEU A 17 4.00 -4.49 -2.61
C LEU A 17 5.42 -4.00 -2.90
N VAL A 18 6.40 -4.42 -2.11
CA VAL A 18 7.81 -4.07 -2.34
C VAL A 18 8.32 -4.67 -3.66
N ARG A 19 7.92 -5.91 -3.97
CA ARG A 19 8.27 -6.55 -5.24
C ARG A 19 7.63 -5.82 -6.42
N GLU A 20 6.35 -5.48 -6.32
CA GLU A 20 5.64 -4.76 -7.39
C GLU A 20 6.17 -3.33 -7.53
N ALA A 21 6.52 -2.66 -6.43
CA ALA A 21 7.20 -1.36 -6.41
C ALA A 21 8.58 -1.40 -7.10
N ASN A 22 9.25 -2.56 -7.10
CA ASN A 22 10.52 -2.77 -7.79
C ASN A 22 10.36 -3.07 -9.29
N GLU A 23 9.15 -3.39 -9.75
CA GLU A 23 8.85 -3.72 -11.15
C GLU A 23 8.09 -2.56 -11.87
N VAL A 24 7.85 -1.42 -11.19
CA VAL A 24 7.13 -0.23 -11.71
C VAL A 24 7.77 0.35 -12.97
N ASP A 25 9.09 0.17 -13.14
CA ASP A 25 9.85 0.57 -14.33
C ASP A 25 9.42 -0.18 -15.59
N ARG A 26 8.78 -1.34 -15.43
CA ARG A 26 8.30 -2.21 -16.51
C ARG A 26 6.81 -2.09 -16.77
N LEU A 27 6.09 -1.35 -15.92
CA LEU A 27 4.63 -1.23 -15.98
C LEU A 27 4.22 0.00 -16.80
N THR A 28 3.13 -0.16 -17.54
CA THR A 28 2.42 0.94 -18.20
C THR A 28 1.66 1.79 -17.18
N ALA A 29 1.31 3.02 -17.54
CA ALA A 29 0.52 3.91 -16.67
C ALA A 29 -0.74 3.23 -16.10
N VAL A 30 -1.49 2.49 -16.92
CA VAL A 30 -2.72 1.78 -16.49
C VAL A 30 -2.42 0.66 -15.48
N GLU A 31 -1.31 -0.07 -15.67
CA GLU A 31 -0.89 -1.11 -14.73
C GLU A 31 -0.41 -0.50 -13.40
N ILE A 32 0.28 0.64 -13.46
CA ILE A 32 0.71 1.37 -12.27
C ILE A 32 -0.50 1.90 -11.50
N GLU A 33 -1.51 2.47 -12.18
CA GLU A 33 -2.74 2.94 -11.55
C GLU A 33 -3.48 1.78 -10.88
N SER A 34 -3.61 0.64 -11.57
CA SER A 34 -4.23 -0.57 -11.03
C SER A 34 -3.50 -1.10 -9.79
N LEU A 35 -2.15 -1.08 -9.82
CA LEU A 35 -1.31 -1.46 -8.71
C LEU A 35 -1.54 -0.54 -7.49
N LEU A 36 -1.58 0.77 -7.70
CA LEU A 36 -1.78 1.76 -6.64
C LEU A 36 -3.17 1.60 -5.99
N LEU A 37 -4.22 1.41 -6.79
CA LEU A 37 -5.57 1.15 -6.30
C LEU A 37 -5.67 -0.14 -5.47
N ARG A 38 -4.93 -1.18 -5.89
CA ARG A 38 -4.83 -2.43 -5.12
C ARG A 38 -4.10 -2.21 -3.80
N ALA A 39 -2.98 -1.48 -3.82
CA ALA A 39 -2.23 -1.12 -2.63
C ALA A 39 -3.09 -0.36 -1.61
N ILE A 40 -3.88 0.63 -2.07
CA ILE A 40 -4.85 1.37 -1.25
C ILE A 40 -5.83 0.41 -0.54
N THR A 41 -6.45 -0.47 -1.32
CA THR A 41 -7.45 -1.42 -0.80
C THR A 41 -6.83 -2.34 0.25
N THR A 42 -5.63 -2.84 -0.01
CA THR A 42 -4.95 -3.76 0.91
C THR A 42 -4.50 -3.06 2.19
N VAL A 43 -3.90 -1.87 2.09
CA VAL A 43 -3.43 -1.11 3.26
C VAL A 43 -4.60 -0.69 4.13
N ARG A 44 -5.74 -0.29 3.54
CA ARG A 44 -6.98 -0.04 4.28
C ARG A 44 -7.43 -1.28 5.06
N ALA A 45 -7.51 -2.44 4.40
CA ALA A 45 -7.92 -3.68 5.05
C ALA A 45 -6.99 -4.08 6.20
N LEU A 46 -5.67 -3.84 6.08
CA LEU A 46 -4.72 -4.09 7.16
C LEU A 46 -4.92 -3.14 8.35
N ARG A 47 -5.18 -1.86 8.08
CA ARG A 47 -5.43 -0.87 9.13
C ARG A 47 -6.72 -1.16 9.87
N GLU A 48 -7.79 -1.48 9.15
CA GLU A 48 -9.06 -1.91 9.75
C GLU A 48 -8.88 -3.13 10.66
N GLN A 49 -8.09 -4.13 10.24
CA GLN A 49 -7.74 -5.28 11.08
C GLN A 49 -6.92 -4.92 12.31
N ALA A 50 -6.03 -3.92 12.20
CA ALA A 50 -5.24 -3.40 13.32
C ALA A 50 -6.04 -2.45 14.24
N GLY A 51 -7.31 -2.19 13.95
CA GLY A 51 -8.12 -1.20 14.67
C GLY A 51 -7.72 0.26 14.39
N ILE A 52 -6.90 0.48 13.36
CA ILE A 52 -6.46 1.80 12.91
C ILE A 52 -7.50 2.30 11.89
N PRO A 53 -8.04 3.52 12.05
CA PRO A 53 -8.93 4.10 11.06
C PRO A 53 -8.30 4.09 9.66
N GLY A 54 -9.07 3.64 8.67
CA GLY A 54 -8.60 3.48 7.28
C GLY A 54 -8.21 4.78 6.57
N SER A 55 -8.38 5.95 7.19
CA SER A 55 -7.77 7.23 6.78
C SER A 55 -7.90 8.24 7.92
N GLY A 56 -6.81 8.91 8.30
CA GLY A 56 -6.81 9.88 9.40
C GLY A 56 -6.64 11.35 9.02
N THR A 57 -5.90 11.67 7.95
CA THR A 57 -5.58 13.05 7.51
C THR A 57 -5.10 13.09 6.04
N GLU A 58 -4.86 14.27 5.45
CA GLU A 58 -4.19 14.39 4.13
C GLU A 58 -2.76 13.81 4.11
N ASP A 59 -2.11 13.75 5.28
CA ASP A 59 -0.81 13.09 5.48
C ASP A 59 -0.93 11.58 5.71
N ASP A 60 -2.10 11.02 5.44
CA ASP A 60 -2.32 9.59 5.46
C ASP A 60 -1.75 8.94 4.20
N ALA A 61 -0.97 7.87 4.37
CA ALA A 61 -0.34 7.17 3.26
C ALA A 61 -1.35 6.60 2.24
N ILE A 62 -2.58 6.30 2.68
CA ILE A 62 -3.67 5.90 1.79
C ILE A 62 -4.12 7.08 0.91
N VAL A 63 -4.17 8.30 1.47
CA VAL A 63 -4.50 9.52 0.72
C VAL A 63 -3.37 9.86 -0.26
N ARG A 64 -2.10 9.73 0.15
CA ARG A 64 -0.96 9.90 -0.76
C ARG A 64 -1.00 8.91 -1.93
N LEU A 65 -1.31 7.65 -1.68
CA LEU A 65 -1.47 6.66 -2.75
C LEU A 65 -2.61 7.02 -3.71
N ASP A 66 -3.74 7.52 -3.21
CA ASP A 66 -4.88 7.93 -4.05
C ASP A 66 -4.53 9.12 -4.95
N ILE A 67 -3.79 10.10 -4.41
CA ILE A 67 -3.28 11.25 -5.18
C ILE A 67 -2.32 10.77 -6.28
N VAL A 68 -1.40 9.87 -5.96
CA VAL A 68 -0.42 9.34 -6.92
C VAL A 68 -1.12 8.48 -7.99
N ALA A 69 -2.13 7.69 -7.63
CA ALA A 69 -2.92 6.89 -8.58
C ALA A 69 -3.61 7.77 -9.61
N LYS A 70 -4.30 8.84 -9.15
CA LYS A 70 -4.97 9.81 -10.01
C LYS A 70 -4.00 10.64 -10.87
N GLY A 71 -2.74 10.74 -10.45
CA GLY A 71 -1.70 11.52 -11.10
C GLY A 71 -0.62 10.68 -11.79
N VAL A 72 -0.88 9.40 -12.11
CA VAL A 72 0.14 8.46 -12.61
C VAL A 72 0.92 8.97 -13.84
N VAL A 73 0.27 9.78 -14.69
CA VAL A 73 0.90 10.40 -15.87
C VAL A 73 1.73 11.65 -15.55
N THR A 74 1.54 12.19 -14.34
CA THR A 74 2.19 13.41 -13.82
C THR A 74 3.38 13.06 -12.93
N PHE A 75 3.32 11.93 -12.21
CA PHE A 75 4.41 11.49 -11.33
C PHE A 75 5.43 10.62 -12.07
N SER A 76 6.71 10.81 -11.74
CA SER A 76 7.76 9.94 -12.24
C SER A 76 7.64 8.55 -11.60
N GLN A 77 8.04 7.50 -12.33
CA GLN A 77 8.08 6.13 -11.79
C GLN A 77 8.90 6.02 -10.50
N ALA A 78 9.96 6.84 -10.37
CA ALA A 78 10.76 6.91 -9.15
C ALA A 78 9.96 7.40 -7.94
N ASN A 79 9.12 8.43 -8.11
CA ASN A 79 8.24 8.92 -7.05
C ASN A 79 7.19 7.87 -6.68
N ILE A 80 6.63 7.16 -7.67
CA ILE A 80 5.64 6.11 -7.45
C ILE A 80 6.23 4.94 -6.65
N SER A 81 7.43 4.47 -7.04
CA SER A 81 8.15 3.41 -6.34
C SER A 81 8.49 3.81 -4.90
N ALA A 82 8.91 5.06 -4.68
CA ALA A 82 9.20 5.59 -3.34
C ALA A 82 7.96 5.59 -2.45
N THR A 83 6.81 6.06 -2.95
CA THR A 83 5.54 6.06 -2.20
C THR A 83 5.08 4.65 -1.83
N LEU A 84 5.17 3.69 -2.77
CA LEU A 84 4.82 2.30 -2.50
C LEU A 84 5.71 1.68 -1.41
N ARG A 85 7.01 1.99 -1.42
CA ARG A 85 7.95 1.54 -0.37
C ARG A 85 7.67 2.17 0.98
N GLU A 86 7.42 3.48 1.01
CA GLU A 86 7.05 4.19 2.25
C GLU A 86 5.81 3.55 2.89
N VAL A 87 4.79 3.26 2.09
CA VAL A 87 3.56 2.60 2.56
C VAL A 87 3.84 1.19 3.08
N ALA A 88 4.74 0.44 2.43
CA ALA A 88 5.14 -0.89 2.88
C ALA A 88 5.92 -0.86 4.21
N ASP A 89 6.58 0.26 4.52
CA ASP A 89 7.41 0.47 5.73
C ASP A 89 6.64 1.02 6.94
N ILE A 90 5.33 1.31 6.83
CA ILE A 90 4.50 1.90 7.90
C ILE A 90 4.46 1.07 9.21
N ASP A 91 4.92 -0.18 9.20
CA ASP A 91 4.99 -1.05 10.38
C ASP A 91 6.19 -0.73 11.33
N ARG A 92 6.89 0.40 11.15
CA ARG A 92 8.08 0.75 11.96
C ARG A 92 7.96 1.98 12.85
N SER A 93 6.84 2.69 12.85
CA SER A 93 6.67 3.88 13.70
C SER A 93 5.26 4.01 14.29
N GLN A 94 4.86 3.05 15.12
CA GLN A 94 3.91 3.24 16.21
C GLN A 94 4.33 2.34 17.38
#